data_AF-A0A9N9DH79-F1
#
_entry.id   AF-A0A9N9DH79-F1
#
_cell.length_a   1.000
_cell.length_b   1.000
_cell.length_c   1.000
_cell.angle_alpha   90.00
_cell.angle_beta   90.00
_cell.angle_gamma   90.00
#
_symmetry.space_group_name_H-M   'P 1'
#
loop_
_entity.id
_entity.type
_entity.pdbx_description
1 polymer ?
#
loop_
_entity_poly.entity_id
_entity_poly.type
_entity_poly.pdbx_seq_one_letter_code
_entity_poly.pdbx_strand_id
1 'polypeptide(L)'
;PRIQSKPRIRPKSCIQSKPFCRNQKSTKEIGNVFERQIEKLLNKHEIKAHIFPCRQGDGGIDIIATFKRRNILIQCKNVGSSIDVNKLKIFETSVSRFGKEVLSVIVYNSKKLKNNPLTTNAETWRKGSCPNICIETEKTIVDCIKNKITQTKFKQTEESEELEESMMELEESTELESGLANELDDELSESESEQYFEETFSVKQTSFKNGQDIKRHIENLLNQNGIIANLFPQRRGDNGIDIIATFKRKIILIKCINVSSPDDNILRDFQASVYRFGEGILNVICCKKGGN
;
A
#
# COMPACT_ATOMS: atom_id res chain seq x y z
N PRO A 1 59.78 52.93 -25.31
CA PRO A 1 59.92 52.27 -26.64
C PRO A 1 59.75 50.74 -26.51
N ARG A 2 58.68 50.19 -27.10
CA ARG A 2 58.25 48.80 -26.94
C ARG A 2 59.31 47.80 -27.45
N ILE A 3 59.77 46.93 -26.57
CA ILE A 3 60.55 45.73 -26.92
C ILE A 3 59.55 44.60 -27.18
N GLN A 4 59.58 44.05 -28.40
CA GLN A 4 58.81 42.89 -28.82
C GLN A 4 59.33 41.63 -28.10
N SER A 5 58.45 40.85 -27.47
CA SER A 5 58.78 39.50 -26.98
C SER A 5 57.97 38.45 -27.76
N LYS A 6 58.70 37.53 -28.39
CA LYS A 6 58.19 36.39 -29.16
C LYS A 6 57.51 35.36 -28.24
N PRO A 7 56.49 34.62 -28.70
CA PRO A 7 55.81 33.60 -27.90
C PRO A 7 56.67 32.34 -27.74
N ARG A 8 56.77 31.86 -26.51
CA ARG A 8 57.55 30.67 -26.12
C ARG A 8 56.64 29.43 -26.15
N ILE A 9 56.84 28.57 -27.15
CA ILE A 9 56.22 27.24 -27.25
C ILE A 9 56.72 26.38 -26.08
N ARG A 10 55.80 25.78 -25.31
CA ARG A 10 56.13 24.69 -24.36
C ARG A 10 55.49 23.37 -24.85
N PRO A 11 56.21 22.24 -24.77
CA PRO A 11 55.75 20.96 -25.29
C PRO A 11 54.74 20.29 -24.36
N LYS A 12 53.75 19.62 -24.96
CA LYS A 12 52.81 18.72 -24.28
C LYS A 12 53.52 17.40 -23.97
N SER A 13 53.85 17.12 -22.72
CA SER A 13 54.17 15.76 -22.27
C SER A 13 52.88 15.07 -21.84
N CYS A 14 52.43 14.12 -22.67
CA CYS A 14 51.36 13.18 -22.31
C CYS A 14 51.95 12.13 -21.35
N ILE A 15 51.64 12.24 -20.07
CA ILE A 15 51.77 11.12 -19.13
C ILE A 15 50.45 10.36 -19.20
N GLN A 16 50.42 9.28 -19.98
CA GLN A 16 49.34 8.30 -19.95
C GLN A 16 49.45 7.49 -18.66
N SER A 17 48.78 7.93 -17.60
CA SER A 17 48.43 7.05 -16.49
C SER A 17 47.21 6.20 -16.91
N LYS A 18 47.43 4.89 -17.04
CA LYS A 18 46.38 3.91 -17.30
C LYS A 18 45.26 4.05 -16.24
N PRO A 19 43.97 4.15 -16.61
CA PRO A 19 42.91 4.12 -15.63
C PRO A 19 42.79 2.70 -15.08
N PHE A 20 43.13 2.56 -13.79
CA PHE A 20 42.88 1.39 -12.98
C PHE A 20 41.35 1.18 -12.90
N CYS A 21 40.80 0.33 -13.76
CA CYS A 21 39.39 -0.02 -13.78
C CYS A 21 39.06 -0.88 -12.56
N ARG A 22 38.74 -0.25 -11.43
CA ARG A 22 37.94 -0.88 -10.38
C ARG A 22 36.49 -0.89 -10.84
N ASN A 23 35.97 -2.09 -11.06
CA ASN A 23 34.54 -2.40 -11.17
C ASN A 23 33.81 -1.92 -9.91
N GLN A 24 33.40 -0.65 -9.86
CA GLN A 24 32.44 -0.16 -8.87
C GLN A 24 31.04 -0.41 -9.42
N LYS A 25 30.43 -1.54 -9.05
CA LYS A 25 28.97 -1.69 -9.17
C LYS A 25 28.32 -0.53 -8.44
N SER A 26 27.46 0.22 -9.13
CA SER A 26 26.84 1.40 -8.56
C SER A 26 26.05 1.03 -7.30
N THR A 27 26.06 1.89 -6.28
CA THR A 27 25.30 1.69 -5.02
C THR A 27 23.81 1.43 -5.27
N LYS A 28 23.28 1.94 -6.38
CA LYS A 28 21.90 1.72 -6.85
C LYS A 28 21.61 0.26 -7.23
N GLU A 29 22.55 -0.43 -7.87
CA GLU A 29 22.39 -1.85 -8.19
C GLU A 29 22.38 -2.72 -6.92
N ILE A 30 23.16 -2.34 -5.90
CA ILE A 30 23.27 -3.08 -4.64
C ILE A 30 22.03 -2.90 -3.75
N GLY A 31 21.39 -1.72 -3.77
CA GLY A 31 20.09 -1.48 -3.11
C GLY A 31 19.01 -2.40 -3.67
N ASN A 32 18.85 -2.37 -5.00
CA ASN A 32 17.87 -3.19 -5.72
C ASN A 32 18.02 -4.71 -5.46
N VAL A 33 19.25 -5.20 -5.22
CA VAL A 33 19.46 -6.62 -4.89
C VAL A 33 18.89 -6.98 -3.52
N PHE A 34 19.06 -6.12 -2.52
CA PHE A 34 18.54 -6.37 -1.17
C PHE A 34 17.02 -6.31 -1.15
N GLU A 35 16.41 -5.32 -1.81
CA GLU A 35 14.95 -5.25 -1.97
C GLU A 35 14.39 -6.53 -2.62
N ARG A 36 15.02 -7.03 -3.69
CA ARG A 36 14.65 -8.31 -4.32
C ARG A 36 14.80 -9.52 -3.40
N GLN A 37 15.78 -9.52 -2.50
CA GLN A 37 15.91 -10.58 -1.51
C GLN A 37 14.77 -10.56 -0.51
N ILE A 38 14.39 -9.38 -0.02
CA ILE A 38 13.24 -9.21 0.89
C ILE A 38 11.94 -9.57 0.18
N GLU A 39 11.71 -9.11 -1.05
CA GLU A 39 10.52 -9.46 -1.86
C GLU A 39 10.38 -10.99 -2.01
N LYS A 40 11.46 -11.68 -2.35
CA LYS A 40 11.46 -13.15 -2.48
C LYS A 40 11.20 -13.85 -1.15
N LEU A 41 11.81 -13.37 -0.06
CA LEU A 41 11.62 -13.93 1.28
C LEU A 41 10.17 -13.84 1.73
N LEU A 42 9.56 -12.66 1.57
CA LEU A 42 8.16 -12.41 1.93
C LEU A 42 7.22 -13.31 1.12
N ASN A 43 7.40 -13.35 -0.20
CA ASN A 43 6.57 -14.17 -1.09
C ASN A 43 6.70 -15.67 -0.78
N LYS A 44 7.90 -16.15 -0.40
CA LYS A 44 8.10 -17.54 0.05
C LYS A 44 7.28 -17.88 1.30
N HIS A 45 6.87 -16.89 2.10
CA HIS A 45 6.12 -17.08 3.34
C HIS A 45 4.69 -16.54 3.23
N GLU A 46 4.14 -16.54 2.00
CA GLU A 46 2.76 -16.16 1.66
C GLU A 46 2.42 -14.69 1.99
N ILE A 47 3.44 -13.86 2.19
CA ILE A 47 3.29 -12.41 2.27
C ILE A 47 3.48 -11.88 0.86
N LYS A 48 2.36 -11.57 0.20
CA LYS A 48 2.31 -11.07 -1.18
C LYS A 48 3.04 -9.73 -1.26
N ALA A 49 4.25 -9.71 -1.83
CA ALA A 49 5.12 -8.55 -1.81
C ALA A 49 5.56 -8.13 -3.22
N HIS A 50 5.61 -6.82 -3.44
CA HIS A 50 6.07 -6.21 -4.68
C HIS A 50 7.00 -5.04 -4.40
N ILE A 51 8.13 -5.02 -5.11
CA ILE A 51 9.01 -3.84 -5.12
C ILE A 51 8.28 -2.67 -5.76
N PHE A 52 8.27 -1.55 -5.06
CA PHE A 52 7.72 -0.29 -5.51
C PHE A 52 8.79 0.50 -6.27
N PRO A 53 8.67 0.66 -7.60
CA PRO A 53 9.66 1.37 -8.39
C PRO A 53 9.48 2.88 -8.23
N CYS A 54 9.94 3.45 -7.12
CA CYS A 54 9.93 4.90 -6.96
C CYS A 54 11.01 5.50 -7.87
N ARG A 55 10.60 6.21 -8.94
CA ARG A 55 11.51 6.80 -9.94
C ARG A 55 12.05 8.17 -9.54
N GLN A 56 11.45 8.80 -8.53
CA GLN A 56 11.92 10.04 -7.92
C GLN A 56 12.02 9.80 -6.41
N GLY A 57 13.18 10.12 -5.83
CA GLY A 57 13.36 10.18 -4.37
C GLY A 57 12.33 11.16 -3.80
N ASP A 58 11.75 10.97 -2.63
CA ASP A 58 12.40 10.64 -1.37
C ASP A 58 11.42 9.93 -0.42
N GLY A 59 10.44 9.19 -0.95
CA GLY A 59 9.32 8.67 -0.16
C GLY A 59 9.64 7.53 0.80
N GLY A 60 10.83 6.92 0.73
CA GLY A 60 11.22 5.90 1.69
C GLY A 60 10.26 4.71 1.79
N ILE A 61 9.57 4.32 0.72
CA ILE A 61 8.88 3.03 0.63
C ILE A 61 9.46 2.27 -0.55
N ASP A 62 10.11 1.14 -0.28
CA ASP A 62 10.76 0.32 -1.31
C ASP A 62 9.89 -0.89 -1.70
N ILE A 63 9.10 -1.42 -0.77
CA ILE A 63 8.26 -2.60 -0.97
C ILE A 63 6.88 -2.35 -0.39
N ILE A 64 5.85 -2.75 -1.15
CA ILE A 64 4.47 -2.85 -0.67
C ILE A 64 4.13 -4.33 -0.59
N ALA A 65 3.57 -4.73 0.54
CA ALA A 65 3.19 -6.10 0.78
C ALA A 65 1.79 -6.22 1.38
N THR A 66 1.24 -7.43 1.32
CA THR A 66 -0.06 -7.78 1.85
C THR A 66 0.00 -9.11 2.56
N PHE A 67 -0.56 -9.16 3.78
CA PHE A 67 -0.76 -10.41 4.51
C PHE A 67 -2.11 -10.38 5.24
N LYS A 68 -2.91 -11.44 5.07
CA LYS A 68 -4.27 -11.53 5.66
C LYS A 68 -5.12 -10.25 5.47
N ARG A 69 -5.15 -9.73 4.24
CA ARG A 69 -5.85 -8.49 3.83
C ARG A 69 -5.36 -7.20 4.50
N ARG A 70 -4.18 -7.20 5.12
CA ARG A 70 -3.56 -5.98 5.66
C ARG A 70 -2.40 -5.53 4.79
N ASN A 71 -2.41 -4.24 4.48
CA ASN A 71 -1.33 -3.57 3.76
C ASN A 71 -0.12 -3.39 4.68
N ILE A 72 1.07 -3.60 4.12
CA ILE A 72 2.35 -3.49 4.79
C ILE A 72 3.26 -2.63 3.91
N LEU A 73 3.84 -1.59 4.49
CA LEU A 73 4.78 -0.71 3.81
C LEU A 73 6.18 -0.95 4.37
N ILE A 74 7.14 -1.16 3.48
CA ILE A 74 8.47 -1.61 3.85
C ILE A 74 9.52 -0.70 3.23
N GLN A 75 10.37 -0.12 4.07
CA GLN A 75 11.61 0.52 3.65
C GLN A 75 12.78 -0.43 3.82
N CYS A 76 13.59 -0.61 2.79
CA CYS A 76 14.80 -1.40 2.83
C CYS A 76 16.04 -0.51 3.10
N LYS A 77 16.93 -0.97 3.98
CA LYS A 77 18.15 -0.26 4.38
C LYS A 77 19.37 -1.15 4.25
N ASN A 78 20.03 -1.08 3.09
CA ASN A 78 21.21 -1.90 2.78
C ASN A 78 22.54 -1.15 2.95
N VAL A 79 22.74 -0.46 4.07
CA VAL A 79 23.98 0.27 4.39
C VAL A 79 24.45 -0.03 5.81
N GLY A 80 25.71 0.26 6.11
CA GLY A 80 26.30 0.02 7.44
C GLY A 80 26.07 1.15 8.46
N SER A 81 25.43 2.26 8.06
CA SER A 81 25.12 3.36 8.98
C SER A 81 23.75 3.18 9.62
N SER A 82 23.66 3.55 10.90
CA SER A 82 22.39 3.60 11.64
C SER A 82 21.40 4.55 10.97
N ILE A 83 20.12 4.27 11.15
CA ILE A 83 19.00 5.07 10.67
C ILE A 83 18.88 6.30 11.56
N ASP A 84 19.01 7.48 10.96
CA ASP A 84 18.83 8.76 11.64
C ASP A 84 17.36 9.17 11.71
N VAL A 85 17.09 10.19 12.54
CA VAL A 85 15.73 10.69 12.79
C VAL A 85 15.09 11.27 11.53
N ASN A 86 15.86 11.85 10.61
CA ASN A 86 15.32 12.44 9.39
C ASN A 86 14.79 11.36 8.46
N LYS A 87 15.51 10.26 8.29
CA LYS A 87 15.03 9.09 7.52
C LYS A 87 13.77 8.50 8.13
N LEU A 88 13.70 8.41 9.45
CA LEU A 88 12.52 7.91 10.14
C LEU A 88 11.30 8.82 9.94
N LYS A 89 11.48 10.14 10.03
CA LYS A 89 10.43 11.14 9.77
C LYS A 89 9.93 11.07 8.33
N ILE A 90 10.84 10.97 7.36
CA ILE A 90 10.49 10.83 5.94
C ILE A 90 9.63 9.58 5.73
N PHE A 91 10.05 8.45 6.29
CA PHE A 91 9.28 7.21 6.17
C PHE A 91 7.91 7.32 6.83
N GLU A 92 7.84 7.86 8.04
CA GLU A 92 6.59 8.10 8.77
C GLU A 92 5.63 9.01 7.98
N THR A 93 6.14 10.08 7.38
CA THR A 93 5.36 11.00 6.55
C THR A 93 4.81 10.33 5.29
N SER A 94 5.54 9.37 4.72
CA SER A 94 5.05 8.61 3.56
C SER A 94 4.02 7.58 3.94
N VAL A 95 4.25 6.86 5.05
CA VAL A 95 3.34 5.87 5.60
C VAL A 95 2.00 6.50 6.00
N SER A 96 2.03 7.68 6.63
CA SER A 96 0.82 8.33 7.15
C SER A 96 -0.22 8.63 6.06
N ARG A 97 0.22 8.75 4.80
CA ARG A 97 -0.65 8.89 3.61
C ARG A 97 -1.53 7.67 3.36
N PHE A 98 -1.13 6.50 3.84
CA PHE A 98 -1.86 5.24 3.68
C PHE A 98 -2.75 4.91 4.89
N GLY A 99 -2.78 5.78 5.92
CA GLY A 99 -3.60 5.58 7.11
C GLY A 99 -2.89 4.86 8.27
N LYS A 100 -3.57 4.79 9.42
CA LYS A 100 -3.02 4.25 10.70
C LYS A 100 -3.08 2.72 10.79
N GLU A 101 -3.86 2.06 9.95
CA GLU A 101 -4.05 0.60 9.98
C GLU A 101 -2.96 -0.17 9.21
N VAL A 102 -2.04 0.56 8.60
CA VAL A 102 -0.96 0.01 7.80
C VAL A 102 0.21 -0.37 8.68
N LEU A 103 0.65 -1.63 8.59
CA LEU A 103 1.87 -2.06 9.25
C LEU A 103 3.06 -1.47 8.52
N SER A 104 3.94 -0.79 9.26
CA SER A 104 5.07 -0.08 8.68
C SER A 104 6.37 -0.64 9.24
N VAL A 105 7.27 -1.06 8.34
CA VAL A 105 8.49 -1.77 8.72
C VAL A 105 9.68 -1.14 8.02
N ILE A 106 10.75 -0.85 8.77
CA ILE A 106 12.06 -0.60 8.20
C ILE A 106 12.90 -1.86 8.37
N VAL A 107 13.43 -2.36 7.26
CA VAL A 107 14.20 -3.60 7.21
C VAL A 107 15.63 -3.26 6.90
N TYR A 108 16.55 -3.57 7.81
CA TYR A 108 17.97 -3.30 7.62
C TYR A 108 18.77 -4.59 7.39
N ASN A 109 19.87 -4.47 6.65
CA ASN A 109 20.76 -5.59 6.40
C ASN A 109 21.68 -5.83 7.60
N SER A 110 21.40 -6.90 8.37
CA SER A 110 22.15 -7.27 9.58
C SER A 110 23.63 -7.56 9.33
N LYS A 111 24.02 -7.92 8.10
CA LYS A 111 25.42 -8.16 7.73
C LYS A 111 26.22 -6.87 7.63
N LYS A 112 25.58 -5.76 7.27
CA LYS A 112 26.22 -4.45 7.11
C LYS A 112 26.11 -3.60 8.36
N LEU A 113 24.94 -3.61 9.00
CA LEU A 113 24.66 -2.87 10.23
C LEU A 113 24.54 -3.87 11.38
N LYS A 114 25.65 -4.04 12.12
CA LYS A 114 25.75 -5.01 13.23
C LYS A 114 25.34 -4.43 14.59
N ASN A 115 25.41 -3.11 14.71
CA ASN A 115 25.16 -2.38 15.96
C ASN A 115 23.71 -1.86 15.98
N ASN A 116 23.42 -0.96 16.94
CA ASN A 116 22.11 -0.35 17.10
C ASN A 116 21.56 0.19 15.75
N PRO A 117 20.41 -0.31 15.27
CA PRO A 117 19.90 0.06 13.96
C PRO A 117 19.49 1.52 13.86
N LEU A 118 19.20 2.15 15.00
CA LEU A 118 18.81 3.55 15.12
C LEU A 118 19.87 4.36 15.86
N THR A 119 19.98 5.64 15.52
CA THR A 119 20.67 6.59 16.39
C THR A 119 19.84 6.84 17.65
N THR A 120 20.46 7.31 18.74
CA THR A 120 19.77 7.61 20.00
C THR A 120 18.58 8.55 19.78
N ASN A 121 18.76 9.61 18.99
CA ASN A 121 17.69 10.56 18.69
C ASN A 121 16.56 9.92 17.88
N ALA A 122 16.88 9.01 16.95
CA ALA A 122 15.87 8.31 16.16
C ALA A 122 15.06 7.34 17.02
N GLU A 123 15.69 6.65 17.97
CA GLU A 123 14.99 5.75 18.90
C GLU A 123 14.07 6.52 19.86
N THR A 124 14.54 7.65 20.41
CA THR A 124 13.69 8.53 21.23
C THR A 124 12.48 9.04 20.43
N TRP A 125 12.70 9.51 19.20
CA TRP A 125 11.62 9.94 18.32
C TRP A 125 10.65 8.80 18.01
N ARG A 126 11.14 7.60 17.68
CA ARG A 126 10.31 6.44 17.37
C ARG A 126 9.36 6.13 18.52
N LYS A 127 9.88 6.05 19.74
CA LYS A 127 9.07 5.75 20.93
C LYS A 127 8.01 6.81 21.20
N GLY A 128 8.34 8.09 21.01
CA GLY A 128 7.43 9.20 21.30
C GLY A 128 6.40 9.50 20.21
N SER A 129 6.77 9.37 18.94
CA SER A 129 5.97 9.88 17.81
C SER A 129 5.47 8.80 16.85
N CYS A 130 6.22 7.72 16.66
CA CYS A 130 5.84 6.66 15.71
C CYS A 130 6.11 5.25 16.24
N PRO A 131 5.53 4.87 17.41
CA PRO A 131 5.81 3.60 18.06
C PRO A 131 5.40 2.37 17.22
N ASN A 132 4.50 2.58 16.24
CA ASN A 132 4.00 1.53 15.35
C ASN A 132 4.98 1.14 14.23
N ILE A 133 6.03 1.94 14.00
CA ILE A 133 7.06 1.59 13.02
C ILE A 133 7.98 0.51 13.62
N CYS A 134 7.97 -0.66 12.98
CA CYS A 134 8.82 -1.79 13.35
C CYS A 134 10.18 -1.65 12.67
N ILE A 135 11.25 -1.94 13.40
CA ILE A 135 12.63 -1.89 12.89
C ILE A 135 13.19 -3.31 12.98
N GLU A 136 13.36 -3.96 11.84
CA GLU A 136 13.61 -5.40 11.77
C GLU A 136 14.80 -5.72 10.87
N THR A 137 15.35 -6.91 11.06
CA THR A 137 16.36 -7.46 10.14
C THR A 137 15.69 -8.24 9.01
N GLU A 138 16.46 -8.57 7.97
CA GLU A 138 16.03 -9.51 6.95
C GLU A 138 15.67 -10.90 7.51
N LYS A 139 16.13 -11.25 8.72
CA LYS A 139 15.88 -12.54 9.36
C LYS A 139 14.59 -12.57 10.17
N THR A 140 14.19 -11.44 10.75
CA THR A 140 13.07 -11.34 11.72
C THR A 140 11.81 -10.73 11.12
N ILE A 141 11.90 -10.13 9.94
CA ILE A 141 10.79 -9.42 9.29
C ILE A 141 9.52 -10.27 9.15
N VAL A 142 9.64 -11.55 8.78
CA VAL A 142 8.46 -12.39 8.53
C VAL A 142 7.70 -12.65 9.84
N ASP A 143 8.42 -13.03 10.89
CA ASP A 143 7.83 -13.30 12.19
C ASP A 143 7.21 -12.03 12.77
N CYS A 144 7.89 -10.88 12.63
CA CYS A 144 7.35 -9.59 13.03
C CYS A 144 6.00 -9.30 12.35
N ILE A 145 5.92 -9.44 11.02
CA ILE A 145 4.68 -9.21 10.26
C ILE A 145 3.57 -10.16 10.73
N LYS A 146 3.86 -11.46 10.80
CA LYS A 146 2.86 -12.47 11.19
C LYS A 146 2.34 -12.24 12.60
N ASN A 147 3.23 -11.93 13.54
CA ASN A 147 2.88 -11.69 14.94
C ASN A 147 2.04 -10.42 15.10
N LYS A 148 2.46 -9.30 14.51
CA LYS A 148 1.73 -8.03 14.60
C LYS A 148 0.32 -8.14 14.04
N ILE A 149 0.17 -8.73 12.86
CA ILE A 149 -1.15 -8.87 12.21
C ILE A 149 -2.05 -9.85 12.97
N THR A 150 -1.48 -10.92 13.55
CA THR A 150 -2.27 -11.90 14.31
C THR A 150 -2.68 -11.36 15.68
N GLN A 151 -1.81 -10.65 16.40
CA GLN A 151 -2.12 -10.02 17.69
C GLN A 151 -3.18 -8.93 17.59
N THR A 152 -3.24 -8.21 16.47
CA THR A 152 -4.27 -7.16 16.33
C THR A 152 -5.69 -7.75 16.24
N LYS A 153 -5.85 -9.01 15.82
CA LYS A 153 -7.17 -9.66 15.79
C LYS A 153 -7.72 -9.92 17.19
N PHE A 154 -6.84 -10.30 18.13
CA PHE A 154 -7.25 -10.59 19.51
C PHE A 154 -7.80 -9.33 20.20
N LYS A 155 -7.12 -8.18 20.06
CA LYS A 155 -7.59 -6.91 20.64
C LYS A 155 -8.93 -6.42 20.09
N GLN A 156 -9.20 -6.65 18.80
CA GLN A 156 -10.47 -6.26 18.20
C GLN A 156 -11.63 -7.18 18.59
N THR A 157 -11.34 -8.40 19.05
CA THR A 157 -12.37 -9.34 19.51
C THR A 157 -12.77 -9.04 20.96
N GLU A 158 -11.80 -8.69 21.80
CA GLU A 158 -12.05 -8.26 23.19
C GLU A 158 -12.85 -6.94 23.25
N GLU A 159 -12.53 -5.95 22.41
CA GLU A 159 -13.30 -4.69 22.34
C GLU A 159 -14.72 -4.85 21.78
N SER A 160 -14.99 -5.90 20.98
CA SER A 160 -16.35 -6.17 20.47
C SER A 160 -17.22 -6.92 21.48
N GLU A 161 -16.63 -7.79 22.31
CA GLU A 161 -17.35 -8.53 23.34
C GLU A 161 -17.81 -7.59 24.48
N GLU A 162 -16.98 -6.62 24.90
CA GLU A 162 -17.38 -5.58 25.87
C GLU A 162 -18.51 -4.67 25.33
N LEU A 163 -18.55 -4.46 24.01
CA LEU A 163 -19.59 -3.64 23.37
C LEU A 163 -20.91 -4.41 23.18
N GLU A 164 -20.87 -5.71 22.94
CA GLU A 164 -22.08 -6.56 22.91
C GLU A 164 -22.69 -6.72 24.32
N GLU A 165 -21.86 -6.86 25.36
CA GLU A 165 -22.34 -6.96 26.75
C GLU A 165 -23.06 -5.68 27.20
N SER A 166 -22.53 -4.50 26.81
CA SER A 166 -23.20 -3.21 27.08
C SER A 166 -24.45 -2.93 26.24
N MET A 167 -24.62 -3.57 25.09
CA MET A 167 -25.81 -3.42 24.25
C MET A 167 -26.94 -4.34 24.69
N MET A 168 -26.61 -5.51 25.26
CA MET A 168 -27.59 -6.46 25.82
C MET A 168 -28.26 -5.91 27.10
N GLU A 169 -27.56 -5.09 27.89
CA GLU A 169 -28.16 -4.37 29.04
C GLU A 169 -29.16 -3.27 28.64
N LEU A 170 -29.13 -2.79 27.39
CA LEU A 170 -30.07 -1.76 26.89
C LEU A 170 -31.33 -2.35 26.25
N GLU A 171 -31.27 -3.55 25.68
CA GLU A 171 -32.42 -4.18 25.02
C GLU A 171 -33.46 -4.75 26.01
N GLU A 172 -33.06 -5.06 27.26
CA GLU A 172 -34.00 -5.50 28.33
C GLU A 172 -34.97 -4.39 28.78
N SER A 173 -34.82 -3.16 28.27
CA SER A 173 -35.69 -2.03 28.60
C SER A 173 -36.73 -1.66 27.51
N THR A 174 -36.86 -2.43 26.42
CA THR A 174 -37.70 -2.03 25.26
C THR A 174 -38.77 -3.03 24.77
N GLU A 175 -39.04 -4.14 25.47
CA GLU A 175 -40.06 -5.12 25.06
C GLU A 175 -41.51 -4.79 25.50
N LEU A 176 -41.95 -3.54 25.38
CA LEU A 176 -43.37 -3.18 25.49
C LEU A 176 -43.74 -2.16 24.41
N GLU A 177 -44.06 -2.67 23.21
CA GLU A 177 -45.06 -2.17 22.27
C GLU A 177 -44.65 -2.48 20.82
N SER A 178 -45.27 -3.50 20.22
CA SER A 178 -46.10 -3.34 19.03
C SER A 178 -46.29 -4.69 18.34
N GLY A 179 -47.51 -5.22 18.49
CA GLY A 179 -48.00 -6.30 17.65
C GLY A 179 -48.66 -5.77 16.38
N LEU A 180 -48.81 -6.71 15.44
CA LEU A 180 -49.78 -6.82 14.34
C LEU A 180 -49.40 -6.28 12.94
N ALA A 181 -49.22 -7.28 12.07
CA ALA A 181 -49.89 -7.50 10.77
C ALA A 181 -49.39 -6.76 9.52
N ASN A 182 -48.92 -7.53 8.52
CA ASN A 182 -49.76 -7.93 7.38
C ASN A 182 -49.04 -8.88 6.40
N GLU A 183 -49.81 -9.86 5.94
CA GLU A 183 -49.56 -10.80 4.84
C GLU A 183 -49.75 -10.12 3.46
N LEU A 184 -49.12 -10.64 2.40
CA LEU A 184 -49.73 -10.89 1.07
C LEU A 184 -48.73 -11.48 0.05
N ASP A 185 -49.28 -12.37 -0.79
CA ASP A 185 -48.66 -13.40 -1.65
C ASP A 185 -48.26 -12.99 -3.09
N ASP A 186 -47.51 -13.93 -3.73
CA ASP A 186 -47.54 -14.38 -5.16
C ASP A 186 -47.14 -13.42 -6.30
N GLU A 187 -46.55 -13.81 -7.45
CA GLU A 187 -46.59 -15.07 -8.22
C GLU A 187 -45.42 -15.13 -9.26
N LEU A 188 -45.21 -16.31 -9.86
CA LEU A 188 -44.18 -16.73 -10.84
C LEU A 188 -44.40 -16.25 -12.30
N SER A 189 -43.34 -16.19 -13.12
CA SER A 189 -43.39 -16.67 -14.52
C SER A 189 -42.00 -16.87 -15.15
N GLU A 190 -41.81 -18.04 -15.76
CA GLU A 190 -40.67 -18.47 -16.60
C GLU A 190 -40.78 -17.98 -18.04
N SER A 191 -39.65 -17.85 -18.75
CA SER A 191 -39.57 -18.19 -20.18
C SER A 191 -38.13 -18.38 -20.65
N GLU A 192 -37.90 -19.48 -21.35
CA GLU A 192 -36.68 -19.86 -22.07
C GLU A 192 -36.68 -19.29 -23.50
N SER A 193 -35.50 -18.95 -24.02
CA SER A 193 -35.22 -19.06 -25.46
C SER A 193 -33.71 -19.11 -25.73
N GLU A 194 -33.31 -20.01 -26.63
CA GLU A 194 -31.95 -20.40 -26.97
C GLU A 194 -31.24 -19.50 -28.02
N GLN A 195 -29.89 -19.57 -27.97
CA GLN A 195 -28.87 -19.39 -29.02
C GLN A 195 -28.57 -17.98 -29.62
N TYR A 196 -27.34 -17.48 -29.39
CA TYR A 196 -26.18 -17.61 -30.30
C TYR A 196 -24.89 -17.13 -29.58
N PHE A 197 -23.75 -17.76 -29.91
CA PHE A 197 -22.47 -17.69 -29.21
C PHE A 197 -21.63 -16.45 -29.61
N GLU A 198 -21.41 -15.51 -28.68
CA GLU A 198 -20.25 -14.59 -28.67
C GLU A 198 -19.69 -14.58 -27.24
N GLU A 199 -18.37 -14.72 -27.11
CA GLU A 199 -17.68 -14.91 -25.83
C GLU A 199 -17.60 -13.58 -25.05
N THR A 200 -18.76 -13.12 -24.56
CA THR A 200 -18.87 -12.06 -23.58
C THR A 200 -18.75 -12.67 -22.19
N PHE A 201 -17.78 -12.20 -21.39
CA PHE A 201 -17.75 -12.50 -19.96
C PHE A 201 -19.10 -12.09 -19.36
N SER A 202 -19.92 -13.08 -19.00
CA SER A 202 -21.23 -12.86 -18.38
C SER A 202 -21.03 -12.24 -17.00
N VAL A 203 -21.08 -10.91 -16.95
CA VAL A 203 -21.20 -10.16 -15.71
C VAL A 203 -22.65 -10.31 -15.26
N LYS A 204 -22.91 -11.27 -14.37
CA LYS A 204 -24.20 -11.36 -13.67
C LYS A 204 -24.52 -9.98 -13.09
N GLN A 205 -25.68 -9.44 -13.43
CA GLN A 205 -26.14 -8.12 -13.00
C GLN A 205 -26.41 -8.17 -11.49
N THR A 206 -25.44 -7.77 -10.67
CA THR A 206 -25.60 -7.76 -9.21
C THR A 206 -26.18 -6.42 -8.78
N SER A 207 -27.40 -6.43 -8.23
CA SER A 207 -27.98 -5.27 -7.56
C SER A 207 -27.28 -5.07 -6.21
N PHE A 208 -26.24 -4.22 -6.17
CA PHE A 208 -25.59 -3.85 -4.91
C PHE A 208 -26.54 -3.00 -4.06
N LYS A 209 -26.83 -3.47 -2.83
CA LYS A 209 -27.69 -2.77 -1.85
C LYS A 209 -26.92 -1.69 -1.09
N ASN A 210 -25.60 -1.84 -0.94
CA ASN A 210 -24.72 -0.88 -0.26
C ASN A 210 -23.43 -0.62 -1.05
N GLY A 211 -22.85 0.58 -0.91
CA GLY A 211 -21.52 0.93 -1.44
C GLY A 211 -20.37 0.09 -0.87
N GLN A 212 -20.57 -0.66 0.21
CA GLN A 212 -19.60 -1.66 0.68
C GLN A 212 -19.60 -2.93 -0.18
N ASP A 213 -20.74 -3.32 -0.73
CA ASP A 213 -20.88 -4.56 -1.51
C ASP A 213 -20.12 -4.46 -2.83
N ILE A 214 -20.22 -3.29 -3.50
CA ILE A 214 -19.49 -3.04 -4.75
C ILE A 214 -17.97 -3.08 -4.54
N LYS A 215 -17.48 -2.54 -3.41
CA LYS A 215 -16.04 -2.54 -3.10
C LYS A 215 -15.51 -3.95 -2.89
N ARG A 216 -16.22 -4.76 -2.09
CA ARG A 216 -15.87 -6.17 -1.87
C ARG A 216 -15.93 -6.97 -3.17
N HIS A 217 -16.94 -6.71 -4.01
CA HIS A 217 -17.06 -7.35 -5.32
C HIS A 217 -15.86 -7.05 -6.21
N ILE A 218 -15.48 -5.77 -6.34
CA ILE A 218 -14.31 -5.35 -7.14
C ILE A 218 -13.02 -5.91 -6.55
N GLU A 219 -12.83 -5.87 -5.22
CA GLU A 219 -11.67 -6.48 -4.57
C GLU A 219 -11.55 -7.98 -4.91
N ASN A 220 -12.65 -8.73 -4.83
CA ASN A 220 -12.68 -10.16 -5.15
C ASN A 220 -12.36 -10.39 -6.64
N LEU A 221 -12.96 -9.61 -7.54
CA LEU A 221 -12.73 -9.71 -8.98
C LEU A 221 -11.25 -9.48 -9.33
N LEU A 222 -10.63 -8.45 -8.76
CA LEU A 222 -9.21 -8.17 -8.96
C LEU A 222 -8.34 -9.32 -8.47
N ASN A 223 -8.61 -9.82 -7.26
CA ASN A 223 -7.85 -10.92 -6.66
C ASN A 223 -7.98 -12.22 -7.46
N GLN A 224 -9.17 -12.54 -8.00
CA GLN A 224 -9.39 -13.69 -8.89
C GLN A 224 -8.57 -13.60 -10.18
N ASN A 225 -8.31 -12.39 -10.66
CA ASN A 225 -7.53 -12.12 -11.88
C ASN A 225 -6.03 -11.90 -11.60
N GLY A 226 -5.54 -12.28 -10.42
CA GLY A 226 -4.12 -12.17 -10.05
C GLY A 226 -3.66 -10.73 -9.79
N ILE A 227 -4.59 -9.78 -9.63
CA ILE A 227 -4.30 -8.41 -9.17
C ILE A 227 -4.45 -8.40 -7.66
N ILE A 228 -3.38 -8.04 -6.95
CA ILE A 228 -3.38 -8.06 -5.48
C ILE A 228 -4.10 -6.82 -5.00
N ALA A 229 -5.35 -6.97 -4.54
CA ALA A 229 -6.22 -5.88 -4.14
C ALA A 229 -6.61 -6.02 -2.67
N ASN A 230 -6.63 -4.89 -1.95
CA ASN A 230 -7.15 -4.79 -0.60
C ASN A 230 -8.06 -3.57 -0.48
N LEU A 231 -9.13 -3.72 0.28
CA LEU A 231 -9.94 -2.58 0.72
C LEU A 231 -9.07 -1.58 1.49
N PHE A 232 -9.24 -0.32 1.15
CA PHE A 232 -8.66 0.78 1.90
C PHE A 232 -9.62 1.13 3.04
N PRO A 233 -9.13 1.19 4.29
CA PRO A 233 -10.01 1.37 5.44
C PRO A 233 -10.68 2.74 5.40
N GLN A 234 -12.01 2.74 5.47
CA GLN A 234 -12.79 3.97 5.38
C GLN A 234 -12.71 4.81 6.66
N ARG A 235 -12.23 6.05 6.58
CA ARG A 235 -12.30 7.05 7.67
C ARG A 235 -13.41 8.08 7.43
N ARG A 236 -13.91 8.66 8.53
CA ARG A 236 -14.66 9.92 8.47
C ARG A 236 -13.74 11.00 7.88
N GLY A 237 -14.13 11.55 6.73
CA GLY A 237 -13.33 12.49 5.94
C GLY A 237 -12.49 11.86 4.82
N ASP A 238 -12.83 10.65 4.39
CA ASP A 238 -11.95 9.90 3.49
C ASP A 238 -11.80 10.44 2.08
N ASN A 239 -10.53 10.44 1.68
CA ASN A 239 -9.93 10.97 0.48
C ASN A 239 -10.24 10.09 -0.76
N GLY A 240 -11.49 9.74 -1.02
CA GLY A 240 -11.89 9.20 -2.32
C GLY A 240 -11.23 7.90 -2.82
N ILE A 241 -10.43 7.15 -2.05
CA ILE A 241 -9.80 5.88 -2.47
C ILE A 241 -10.43 4.74 -1.68
N ASP A 242 -10.94 3.73 -2.37
CA ASP A 242 -11.63 2.59 -1.75
C ASP A 242 -10.82 1.30 -1.80
N ILE A 243 -9.96 1.12 -2.81
CA ILE A 243 -9.13 -0.09 -2.97
C ILE A 243 -7.73 0.33 -3.39
N ILE A 244 -6.73 -0.29 -2.78
CA ILE A 244 -5.35 -0.27 -3.28
C ILE A 244 -5.07 -1.63 -3.88
N ALA A 245 -4.69 -1.62 -5.15
CA ALA A 245 -4.34 -2.79 -5.91
C ALA A 245 -2.92 -2.71 -6.47
N THR A 246 -2.29 -3.87 -6.72
CA THR A 246 -0.99 -3.96 -7.36
C THR A 246 -1.02 -5.00 -8.47
N PHE A 247 -0.57 -4.61 -9.67
CA PHE A 247 -0.44 -5.50 -10.83
C PHE A 247 0.87 -5.22 -11.57
N LYS A 248 1.68 -6.27 -11.82
CA LYS A 248 2.96 -6.16 -12.53
C LYS A 248 3.84 -4.99 -12.02
N ARG A 249 3.93 -4.83 -10.68
CA ARG A 249 4.68 -3.75 -10.00
C ARG A 249 4.17 -2.32 -10.24
N LYS A 250 2.92 -2.17 -10.70
CA LYS A 250 2.21 -0.89 -10.75
C LYS A 250 1.16 -0.85 -9.65
N ILE A 251 1.10 0.25 -8.91
CA ILE A 251 0.00 0.53 -8.00
C ILE A 251 -1.21 0.98 -8.83
N ILE A 252 -2.37 0.50 -8.42
CA ILE A 252 -3.67 0.90 -8.92
C ILE A 252 -4.46 1.43 -7.73
N LEU A 253 -4.85 2.70 -7.76
CA LEU A 253 -5.76 3.28 -6.78
C LEU A 253 -7.16 3.29 -7.39
N ILE A 254 -8.13 2.71 -6.69
CA ILE A 254 -9.47 2.54 -7.23
C ILE A 254 -10.48 3.22 -6.31
N LYS A 255 -11.32 4.06 -6.91
CA LYS A 255 -12.51 4.65 -6.30
C LYS A 255 -13.74 3.92 -6.81
N CYS A 256 -14.52 3.33 -5.91
CA CYS A 256 -15.77 2.67 -6.23
C CYS A 256 -16.93 3.61 -5.90
N ILE A 257 -17.75 3.94 -6.90
CA ILE A 257 -18.92 4.79 -6.72
C ILE A 257 -20.19 4.06 -7.14
N ASN A 258 -21.23 4.23 -6.32
CA ASN A 258 -22.54 3.63 -6.57
C ASN A 258 -23.44 4.56 -7.39
N VAL A 259 -22.88 5.19 -8.42
CA VAL A 259 -23.59 6.05 -9.38
C VAL A 259 -23.14 5.66 -10.80
N SER A 260 -23.96 5.98 -11.79
CA SER A 260 -23.71 5.67 -13.20
C SER A 260 -22.52 6.44 -13.78
N SER A 261 -22.32 7.68 -13.34
CA SER A 261 -21.22 8.55 -13.76
C SER A 261 -20.69 9.37 -12.58
N PRO A 262 -19.37 9.56 -12.47
CA PRO A 262 -18.81 10.48 -11.49
C PRO A 262 -19.14 11.92 -11.88
N ASP A 263 -19.49 12.75 -10.90
CA ASP A 263 -19.55 14.20 -11.09
C ASP A 263 -18.17 14.86 -10.90
N ASP A 264 -18.07 16.15 -11.18
CA ASP A 264 -16.82 16.91 -11.06
C ASP A 264 -16.28 16.95 -9.63
N ASN A 265 -17.15 16.87 -8.62
CA ASN A 265 -16.73 16.86 -7.22
C ASN A 265 -16.04 15.53 -6.89
N ILE A 266 -16.61 14.39 -7.31
CA ILE A 266 -16.02 13.06 -7.16
C ILE A 266 -14.66 12.99 -7.87
N LEU A 267 -14.58 13.53 -9.09
CA LEU A 267 -13.32 13.57 -9.85
C LEU A 267 -12.25 14.41 -9.15
N ARG A 268 -12.60 15.61 -8.70
CA ARG A 268 -11.68 16.51 -7.99
C ARG A 268 -11.20 15.90 -6.68
N ASP A 269 -12.11 15.31 -5.91
CA ASP A 269 -11.79 14.70 -4.62
C ASP A 269 -10.87 13.49 -4.82
N PHE A 270 -11.16 12.64 -5.81
CA PHE A 270 -10.29 11.52 -6.15
C PHE A 270 -8.91 12.00 -6.62
N GLN A 271 -8.86 13.02 -7.48
CA GLN A 271 -7.60 13.58 -7.98
C GLN A 271 -6.74 14.17 -6.85
N ALA A 272 -7.34 14.94 -5.94
CA ALA A 272 -6.64 15.50 -4.78
C ALA A 272 -6.03 14.41 -3.87
N SER A 273 -6.69 13.25 -3.83
CA SER A 273 -6.30 12.12 -3.01
C SER A 273 -5.17 11.32 -3.62
N VAL A 274 -5.27 11.06 -4.92
CA VAL A 274 -4.24 10.41 -5.74
C VAL A 274 -2.97 11.24 -5.81
N TYR A 275 -3.07 12.58 -5.90
CA TYR A 275 -1.92 13.47 -6.03
C TYR A 275 -0.86 13.25 -4.94
N ARG A 276 -1.30 12.82 -3.74
CA ARG A 276 -0.42 12.53 -2.60
C ARG A 276 0.51 11.33 -2.82
N PHE A 277 0.21 10.48 -3.79
CA PHE A 277 0.99 9.27 -4.07
C PHE A 277 2.01 9.45 -5.21
N GLY A 278 1.98 10.57 -5.94
CA GLY A 278 2.96 10.92 -6.97
C GLY A 278 2.71 10.28 -8.35
N GLU A 279 3.68 10.40 -9.24
CA GLU A 279 3.59 9.92 -10.63
C GLU A 279 3.72 8.39 -10.75
N GLY A 280 3.19 7.83 -11.84
CA GLY A 280 3.36 6.40 -12.19
C GLY A 280 2.33 5.45 -11.59
N ILE A 281 1.28 5.98 -10.97
CA ILE A 281 0.16 5.24 -10.39
C ILE A 281 -1.02 5.26 -11.34
N LEU A 282 -1.65 4.10 -11.54
CA LEU A 282 -2.88 4.00 -12.32
C LEU A 282 -4.07 4.33 -11.41
N ASN A 283 -4.90 5.27 -11.83
CA ASN A 283 -6.06 5.71 -11.06
C ASN A 283 -7.32 5.29 -11.80
N VAL A 284 -8.19 4.55 -11.13
CA VAL A 284 -9.39 3.96 -11.73
C VAL A 284 -10.60 4.41 -10.94
N ILE A 285 -11.64 4.86 -11.63
CA ILE A 285 -12.97 5.04 -11.04
C ILE A 285 -13.85 3.92 -11.58
N CYS A 286 -14.43 3.16 -10.66
CA CYS A 286 -15.35 2.08 -10.96
C CYS A 286 -16.77 2.55 -10.63
N CYS A 287 -17.61 2.65 -11.66
CA CYS A 287 -19.00 3.10 -11.55
C CYS A 287 -19.94 1.90 -11.69
N LYS A 288 -21.08 1.95 -11.00
CA LYS A 288 -22.17 1.01 -11.24
C LYS A 288 -22.78 1.33 -12.61
N LYS A 289 -22.80 0.37 -13.54
CA LYS A 289 -23.49 0.54 -14.82
C LYS A 289 -24.98 0.79 -14.54
N GLY A 290 -25.52 1.91 -15.03
CA GLY A 290 -26.97 2.15 -15.02
C GLY A 290 -27.66 1.03 -15.81
N GLY A 291 -28.65 0.38 -15.21
CA GLY A 291 -29.53 -0.50 -15.96
C GLY A 291 -30.43 0.38 -16.82
N ASN A 292 -30.42 0.15 -18.13
CA ASN A 292 -31.58 0.47 -18.95
C ASN A 292 -32.59 -0.66 -18.78
#